data_AF-B7ZEI2-F1
#
_entry.id   AF-B7ZEI2-F1
#
_cell.length_a   1.000
_cell.length_b   1.000
_cell.length_c   1.000
_cell.angle_alpha   90.00
_cell.angle_beta   90.00
_cell.angle_gamma   90.00
#
_symmetry.space_group_name_H-M   'P 1'
#
loop_
_entity.id
_entity.type
_entity.pdbx_description
1 polymer ?
#
loop_
_entity_poly.entity_id
_entity_poly.type
_entity_poly.pdbx_seq_one_letter_code
_entity_poly.pdbx_strand_id
1 'polypeptide(L)'
;GSKIKPLWGTAQLFLHPRYMHGGATSSEVGVYAYAAAQVKKAMEVTHYLGGENYVFWGGREGYQTLLNTDMGRELDHLARFFEAAVAYKKKIGFKGKSTASFSCPVFSLMGVIAQ
;
A
#
# COMPACT_ATOMS: atom_id res chain seq x y z
N GLY A 1 -13.47 28.78 -3.31
CA GLY A 1 -12.50 27.77 -3.75
C GLY A 1 -13.20 26.82 -4.70
N SER A 2 -12.53 26.37 -5.77
CA SER A 2 -13.10 25.47 -6.77
C SER A 2 -13.60 24.16 -6.13
N LYS A 3 -14.68 23.57 -6.67
CA LYS A 3 -15.30 22.31 -6.19
C LYS A 3 -14.47 21.05 -6.55
N ILE A 4 -13.15 21.18 -6.71
CA ILE A 4 -12.29 20.09 -7.18
C ILE A 4 -11.87 19.26 -5.96
N LYS A 5 -12.07 17.94 -6.03
CA LYS A 5 -11.67 16.97 -5.01
C LYS A 5 -10.79 15.89 -5.65
N PRO A 6 -9.82 15.31 -4.91
CA PRO A 6 -9.03 14.21 -5.44
C PRO A 6 -9.90 12.95 -5.57
N LEU A 7 -9.87 12.31 -6.74
CA LEU A 7 -10.56 11.03 -6.93
C LEU A 7 -9.95 9.95 -6.01
N TRP A 8 -8.63 9.96 -5.87
CA TRP A 8 -7.90 9.05 -5.01
C TRP A 8 -6.56 9.63 -4.56
N GLY A 9 -6.03 9.11 -3.46
CA GLY A 9 -4.64 9.29 -3.06
C GLY A 9 -3.88 7.96 -3.03
N THR A 10 -2.55 8.03 -3.08
CA THR A 10 -1.66 6.87 -2.99
C THR A 10 -0.31 7.26 -2.38
N ALA A 11 0.51 6.27 -2.05
CA ALA A 11 1.91 6.46 -1.66
C ALA A 11 2.84 5.86 -2.71
N GLN A 12 3.86 6.62 -3.12
CA GLN A 12 4.86 6.16 -4.09
C GLN A 12 5.94 5.31 -3.42
N LEU A 13 5.72 3.99 -3.36
CA LEU A 13 6.61 3.04 -2.70
C LEU A 13 7.56 2.30 -3.66
N PHE A 14 8.03 2.96 -4.73
CA PHE A 14 8.80 2.26 -5.78
C PHE A 14 9.98 3.02 -6.40
N LEU A 15 9.99 4.36 -6.37
CA LEU A 15 11.03 5.16 -7.03
C LEU A 15 12.28 5.34 -6.18
N HIS A 16 12.12 5.56 -4.87
CA HIS A 16 13.25 5.81 -3.99
C HIS A 16 14.11 4.53 -3.84
N PRO A 17 15.45 4.62 -3.86
CA PRO A 17 16.36 3.46 -3.79
C PRO A 17 16.07 2.49 -2.63
N ARG A 18 15.64 3.01 -1.46
CA ARG A 18 15.15 2.20 -0.32
C ARG A 18 14.13 1.11 -0.68
N TYR A 19 13.31 1.31 -1.72
CA TYR A 19 12.27 0.36 -2.15
C TYR A 19 12.75 -0.64 -3.20
N MET A 20 14.06 -0.72 -3.44
CA MET A 20 14.64 -1.65 -4.41
C MET A 20 14.22 -3.11 -4.14
N HIS A 21 14.05 -3.47 -2.87
CA HIS A 21 13.64 -4.81 -2.42
C HIS A 21 12.18 -4.87 -1.96
N GLY A 22 11.32 -3.95 -2.41
CA GLY A 22 9.92 -3.89 -2.00
C GLY A 22 9.63 -2.86 -0.90
N GLY A 23 8.35 -2.58 -0.71
CA GLY A 23 7.85 -1.68 0.34
C GLY A 23 7.33 -2.48 1.52
N ALA A 24 6.15 -3.10 1.34
CA ALA A 24 5.53 -3.98 2.31
C ALA A 24 6.09 -5.40 2.27
N THR A 25 6.57 -5.88 1.12
CA THR A 25 7.28 -7.16 0.98
C THR A 25 8.78 -7.07 1.27
N SER A 26 9.26 -5.92 1.76
CA SER A 26 10.69 -5.72 1.99
C SER A 26 11.28 -6.73 2.99
N SER A 27 12.47 -7.23 2.67
CA SER A 27 13.26 -8.06 3.59
C SER A 27 13.76 -7.26 4.81
N GLU A 28 13.86 -5.93 4.68
CA GLU A 28 14.30 -4.99 5.72
C GLU A 28 13.13 -4.35 6.47
N VAL A 29 13.10 -4.54 7.80
CA VAL A 29 12.04 -4.01 8.67
C VAL A 29 12.01 -2.47 8.67
N GLY A 30 13.16 -1.81 8.51
CA GLY A 30 13.23 -0.35 8.43
C GLY A 30 12.49 0.21 7.21
N VAL A 31 12.59 -0.47 6.07
CA VAL A 31 11.88 -0.10 4.83
C VAL A 31 10.38 -0.34 5.00
N TYR A 32 9.99 -1.48 5.58
CA TYR A 32 8.58 -1.78 5.90
C TYR A 32 7.95 -0.70 6.78
N ALA A 33 8.62 -0.32 7.88
CA ALA A 33 8.14 0.71 8.79
C ALA A 33 8.03 2.08 8.11
N TYR A 34 8.98 2.43 7.25
CA TYR A 34 8.96 3.68 6.51
C TYR A 34 7.83 3.70 5.47
N ALA A 35 7.61 2.59 4.75
CA ALA A 35 6.49 2.44 3.83
C ALA A 35 5.15 2.61 4.56
N ALA A 36 5.00 2.00 5.74
CA ALA A 36 3.80 2.15 6.57
C ALA A 36 3.59 3.61 7.01
N ALA A 37 4.65 4.32 7.41
CA ALA A 37 4.57 5.74 7.75
C ALA A 37 4.15 6.61 6.55
N GLN A 38 4.66 6.32 5.34
CA GLN A 38 4.25 7.04 4.13
C GLN A 38 2.79 6.78 3.78
N VAL A 39 2.33 5.52 3.83
CA VAL A 39 0.92 5.17 3.59
C VAL A 39 0.01 5.84 4.60
N LYS A 40 0.37 5.80 5.89
CA LYS A 40 -0.35 6.50 6.96
C LYS A 40 -0.51 7.99 6.61
N LYS A 41 0.57 8.65 6.23
CA LYS A 41 0.54 10.09 5.94
C LYS A 41 -0.25 10.42 4.68
N ALA A 42 -0.08 9.64 3.62
CA ALA A 42 -0.82 9.81 2.38
C ALA A 42 -2.34 9.63 2.59
N MET A 43 -2.72 8.65 3.41
CA MET A 43 -4.12 8.41 3.77
C MET A 43 -4.72 9.57 4.57
N GLU A 44 -3.98 10.14 5.53
CA GLU A 44 -4.40 11.35 6.26
C GLU A 44 -4.64 12.53 5.32
N VAL A 45 -3.71 12.78 4.40
CA VAL A 45 -3.80 13.88 3.44
C VAL A 45 -5.00 13.67 2.49
N THR A 46 -5.20 12.43 2.03
CA THR A 46 -6.34 12.08 1.19
C THR A 46 -7.67 12.32 1.91
N HIS A 47 -7.74 11.93 3.19
CA HIS A 47 -8.92 12.18 4.02
C HIS A 47 -9.16 13.68 4.23
N TYR A 48 -8.10 14.44 4.55
CA TYR A 48 -8.17 15.90 4.75
C TYR A 48 -8.65 16.63 3.49
N LEU A 49 -8.21 16.21 2.31
CA LEU A 49 -8.63 16.78 1.03
C LEU A 49 -10.02 16.28 0.56
N GLY A 50 -10.67 15.40 1.33
CA GLY A 50 -11.99 14.87 1.00
C GLY A 50 -11.98 13.91 -0.19
N GLY A 51 -10.90 13.14 -0.36
CA GLY A 51 -10.75 12.18 -1.46
C GLY A 51 -11.71 11.00 -1.35
N GLU A 52 -12.14 10.48 -2.50
CA GLU A 52 -13.15 9.41 -2.53
C GLU A 52 -12.56 8.02 -2.36
N ASN A 53 -11.29 7.83 -2.71
CA ASN A 53 -10.64 6.52 -2.66
C ASN A 53 -9.19 6.62 -2.18
N TYR A 54 -8.64 5.51 -1.71
CA TYR A 54 -7.20 5.37 -1.46
C TYR A 54 -6.68 4.13 -2.18
N VAL A 55 -5.68 4.33 -3.03
CA VAL A 55 -5.16 3.29 -3.92
C VAL A 55 -3.84 2.75 -3.38
N PHE A 56 -3.72 1.42 -3.32
CA PHE A 56 -2.43 0.75 -3.14
C PHE A 56 -1.89 0.32 -4.50
N TRP A 57 -0.64 0.68 -4.79
CA TRP A 57 0.02 0.34 -6.06
C TRP A 57 1.28 -0.47 -5.81
N GLY A 58 1.28 -1.72 -6.28
CA GLY A 58 2.34 -2.70 -6.04
C GLY A 58 3.56 -2.55 -6.96
N GLY A 59 4.17 -1.36 -7.03
CA GLY A 59 5.25 -1.09 -7.99
C GLY A 59 6.54 -1.91 -7.78
N ARG A 60 6.84 -2.28 -6.53
CA ARG A 60 7.99 -3.12 -6.14
C ARG A 60 7.59 -4.29 -5.24
N GLU A 61 6.28 -4.50 -5.04
CA GLU A 61 5.78 -5.61 -4.26
C GLU A 61 5.86 -6.86 -5.16
N GLY A 62 6.89 -7.68 -4.95
CA GLY A 62 7.26 -8.81 -5.80
C GLY A 62 8.76 -9.06 -5.80
N TYR A 63 9.21 -10.00 -6.63
CA TYR A 63 10.60 -10.46 -6.63
C TYR A 63 11.25 -10.35 -8.01
N GLN A 64 12.58 -10.23 -8.02
CA GLN A 64 13.38 -10.33 -9.24
C GLN A 64 13.75 -11.79 -9.55
N THR A 65 13.98 -12.62 -8.52
CA THR A 65 14.29 -14.04 -8.67
C THR A 65 13.72 -14.83 -7.50
N LEU A 66 13.27 -16.06 -7.73
CA LEU A 66 12.73 -16.92 -6.68
C LEU A 66 13.81 -17.47 -5.73
N LEU A 67 15.08 -17.45 -6.14
CA LEU A 67 16.17 -18.07 -5.38
C LEU A 67 16.46 -17.39 -4.04
N ASN A 68 16.13 -16.11 -3.91
CA ASN A 68 16.35 -15.32 -2.69
C ASN A 68 15.05 -14.75 -2.10
N THR A 69 13.91 -15.29 -2.51
CA THR A 69 12.58 -14.81 -2.10
C THR A 69 11.83 -15.90 -1.35
N ASP A 70 11.40 -15.55 -0.14
CA ASP A 70 10.42 -16.33 0.60
C ASP A 70 9.03 -15.75 0.33
N MET A 71 8.35 -16.33 -0.66
CA MET A 71 7.02 -15.91 -1.08
C MET A 71 5.98 -15.97 0.04
N GLY A 72 6.07 -16.97 0.92
CA GLY A 72 5.12 -17.12 2.02
C GLY A 72 5.24 -15.96 2.99
N ARG A 73 6.46 -15.67 3.43
CA ARG A 73 6.75 -14.54 4.31
C ARG A 73 6.34 -13.20 3.69
N GLU A 74 6.69 -12.96 2.42
CA GLU A 74 6.39 -11.69 1.75
C GLU A 74 4.88 -11.44 1.63
N LEU A 75 4.10 -12.47 1.28
CA LEU A 75 2.65 -12.36 1.22
C LEU A 75 2.02 -12.15 2.61
N ASP A 76 2.52 -12.84 3.64
CA ASP A 76 2.06 -12.65 5.02
C ASP A 76 2.34 -11.23 5.53
N HIS A 77 3.51 -10.68 5.20
CA HIS A 77 3.85 -9.29 5.52
C HIS A 77 2.93 -8.31 4.80
N LEU A 78 2.66 -8.54 3.52
CA LEU A 78 1.76 -7.68 2.77
C LEU A 78 0.32 -7.73 3.30
N ALA A 79 -0.17 -8.91 3.69
CA ALA A 79 -1.48 -9.06 4.33
C ALA A 79 -1.56 -8.24 5.63
N ARG A 80 -0.56 -8.37 6.51
CA ARG A 80 -0.48 -7.57 7.76
C ARG A 80 -0.40 -6.07 7.48
N PHE A 81 0.30 -5.67 6.41
CA PHE A 81 0.40 -4.27 6.01
C PHE A 81 -0.98 -3.72 5.61
N PHE A 82 -1.75 -4.46 4.82
CA PHE A 82 -3.11 -4.05 4.44
C PHE A 82 -4.07 -4.06 5.63
N GLU A 83 -4.02 -5.06 6.50
CA GLU A 83 -4.81 -5.09 7.74
C GLU A 83 -4.54 -3.85 8.60
N ALA A 84 -3.27 -3.50 8.80
CA ALA A 84 -2.88 -2.30 9.54
C ALA A 84 -3.40 -1.01 8.88
N ALA A 85 -3.35 -0.93 7.55
CA ALA A 85 -3.86 0.21 6.81
C ALA A 85 -5.39 0.33 6.88
N VAL A 86 -6.12 -0.79 6.83
CA VAL A 86 -7.59 -0.83 7.02
C VAL A 86 -7.96 -0.45 8.45
N ALA A 87 -7.23 -0.95 9.46
CA ALA A 87 -7.42 -0.55 10.85
C ALA A 87 -7.20 0.95 11.03
N TYR A 88 -6.16 1.52 10.40
CA TYR A 88 -5.89 2.94 10.46
C TYR A 88 -6.96 3.78 9.76
N LYS A 89 -7.40 3.37 8.57
CA LYS A 89 -8.52 3.97 7.85
C LYS A 89 -9.77 4.09 8.72
N LYS A 90 -10.13 3.00 9.42
CA LYS A 90 -11.26 2.97 10.36
C LYS A 90 -11.03 3.94 11.52
N LYS A 91 -9.81 3.97 12.08
CA LYS A 91 -9.43 4.88 13.17
C LYS A 91 -9.58 6.36 12.82
N ILE A 92 -9.24 6.76 11.60
CA ILE A 92 -9.36 8.17 11.14
C ILE A 92 -10.75 8.50 10.58
N GLY A 93 -11.68 7.53 10.51
CA GLY A 93 -13.02 7.74 9.97
C GLY A 93 -13.06 7.96 8.45
N PHE A 94 -12.04 7.51 7.71
CA PHE A 94 -11.99 7.68 6.26
C PHE A 94 -12.96 6.72 5.56
N LYS A 95 -14.05 7.27 5.00
CA LYS A 95 -15.13 6.52 4.32
C LYS A 95 -14.83 6.17 2.86
N GLY A 96 -13.73 6.66 2.29
CA GLY A 96 -13.40 6.39 0.89
C GLY A 96 -13.08 4.92 0.64
N LYS A 97 -13.31 4.40 -0.57
CA LYS A 97 -13.01 2.99 -0.86
C LYS A 97 -11.50 2.78 -0.94
N SER A 98 -11.02 1.66 -0.40
CA SER A 98 -9.62 1.28 -0.55
C SER A 98 -9.55 0.29 -1.70
N THR A 99 -8.72 0.58 -2.69
CA THR A 99 -8.58 -0.29 -3.86
C THR A 99 -7.11 -0.58 -4.07
N ALA A 100 -6.76 -1.85 -4.21
CA ALA A 100 -5.42 -2.23 -4.66
C ALA A 100 -5.46 -2.39 -6.18
N SER A 101 -4.52 -1.75 -6.87
CA SER A 101 -4.38 -1.84 -8.32
C SER A 101 -3.25 -2.81 -8.64
N PHE A 102 -3.62 -3.91 -9.30
CA PHE A 102 -2.79 -5.10 -9.45
C PHE A 102 -2.36 -5.22 -10.90
N SER A 103 -1.13 -4.80 -11.21
CA SER A 103 -0.53 -5.03 -12.54
C SER A 103 0.35 -6.29 -12.60
N CYS A 104 0.65 -6.92 -11.46
CA CYS A 104 1.54 -8.08 -11.37
C CYS A 104 0.74 -9.40 -11.18
N PRO A 105 1.02 -10.48 -11.95
CA PRO A 105 0.23 -11.72 -11.92
C PRO A 105 0.24 -12.46 -10.58
N VAL A 106 1.21 -12.18 -9.69
CA VAL A 106 1.32 -12.76 -8.35
C VAL A 106 0.18 -12.30 -7.41
N PHE A 107 -0.49 -11.17 -7.70
CA PHE A 107 -1.43 -10.53 -6.77
C PHE A 107 -2.92 -10.64 -7.12
N SER A 108 -3.28 -11.35 -8.19
CA SER A 108 -4.71 -11.56 -8.55
C SER A 108 -5.52 -12.25 -7.43
N LEU A 109 -4.87 -13.02 -6.55
CA LEU A 109 -5.52 -13.73 -5.45
C LEU A 109 -5.87 -12.84 -4.23
N MET A 110 -5.27 -11.66 -4.08
CA MET A 110 -5.42 -10.80 -2.89
C MET A 110 -6.46 -9.67 -3.04
N GLY A 111 -7.11 -9.53 -4.21
CA GLY A 111 -8.09 -8.48 -4.48
C GLY A 111 -9.32 -8.44 -3.56
N VAL A 112 -9.55 -9.51 -2.79
CA VAL A 112 -10.69 -9.64 -1.85
C VAL A 112 -10.36 -9.06 -0.47
N ILE A 113 -9.09 -9.01 -0.05
CA ILE A 113 -8.71 -8.57 1.31
C ILE A 113 -8.74 -7.04 1.45
N ALA A 114 -8.62 -6.31 0.33
CA ALA A 114 -8.56 -4.84 0.33
C ALA A 114 -9.93 -4.13 0.28
N GLN A 115 -11.05 -4.85 0.15
CA GLN A 115 -12.41 -4.30 0.05
C GLN A 115 -13.10 -4.15 1.41
#